data_AF-A0A9W6FP40-F1
#
_entry.id   AF-A0A9W6FP40-F1
#
_cell.length_a   1.000
_cell.length_b   1.000
_cell.length_c   1.000
_cell.angle_alpha   90.00
_cell.angle_beta   90.00
_cell.angle_gamma   90.00
#
_symmetry.space_group_name_H-M   'P 1'
#
loop_
_entity.id
_entity.type
_entity.pdbx_description
1 polymer ?
#
loop_
_entity_poly.entity_id
_entity_poly.type
_entity_poly.pdbx_seq_one_letter_code
_entity_poly.pdbx_strand_id
1 'polypeptide(L)'
;MAASDADDLTRPWGALHPERFLRPGRADAITLLVLRCLKVSFITLLFAGASLAFVTGTLTEEAILQLTSPGQFIRAALSPLIGIVAAIVIRFAVGWVALIVALPLSGRAWTRGTSAESRWRRFRDVIDVTSAYRAIRWTWAVRGAAVARAGRTGRVIAVCETVIRVANWLSPFAFIFVVYLAGTSR
;
A
#
# COMPACT_ATOMS: atom_id res chain seq x y z
N MET A 1 24.61 -30.40 -16.94
CA MET A 1 23.54 -29.57 -16.33
C MET A 1 24.16 -28.27 -15.82
N ALA A 2 24.65 -27.41 -16.72
CA ALA A 2 25.46 -26.22 -16.38
C ALA A 2 25.26 -25.03 -17.35
N ALA A 3 24.26 -25.10 -18.25
CA ALA A 3 24.04 -24.09 -19.28
C ALA A 3 22.98 -23.03 -18.92
N SER A 4 22.16 -23.23 -17.88
CA SER A 4 21.10 -22.26 -17.55
C SER A 4 21.53 -21.09 -16.67
N ASP A 5 22.56 -21.28 -15.83
CA ASP A 5 22.95 -20.25 -14.85
C ASP A 5 23.72 -19.08 -15.47
N ALA A 6 24.37 -19.28 -16.63
CA ALA A 6 25.11 -18.24 -17.34
C ALA A 6 24.18 -17.35 -18.20
N ASP A 7 23.09 -17.90 -18.74
CA ASP A 7 22.10 -17.15 -19.51
C ASP A 7 21.32 -16.17 -18.63
N ASP A 8 21.10 -16.50 -17.36
CA ASP A 8 20.42 -15.63 -16.37
C ASP A 8 21.22 -14.37 -16.00
N LEU A 9 22.54 -14.37 -16.19
CA LEU A 9 23.40 -13.21 -15.92
C LEU A 9 23.37 -12.16 -17.04
N THR A 10 22.96 -12.53 -18.25
CA THR A 10 22.86 -11.60 -19.39
C THR A 10 21.59 -10.73 -19.34
N ARG A 11 20.61 -11.12 -18.51
CA ARG A 11 19.39 -10.35 -18.25
C ARG A 11 19.29 -10.08 -16.75
N PRO A 12 19.60 -8.87 -16.27
CA PRO A 12 19.52 -8.57 -14.82
C PRO A 12 18.11 -8.81 -14.22
N TRP A 13 17.08 -8.92 -15.08
CA TRP A 13 15.70 -9.25 -14.73
C TRP A 13 15.40 -10.76 -14.67
N GLY A 14 16.24 -11.61 -15.27
CA GLY A 14 16.08 -13.08 -15.30
C GLY A 14 16.47 -13.75 -13.99
N ALA A 15 17.49 -13.22 -13.31
CA ALA A 15 17.97 -13.73 -12.02
C ALA A 15 17.03 -13.49 -10.83
N LEU A 16 15.99 -12.65 -10.98
CA LEU A 16 14.97 -12.48 -9.95
C LEU A 16 13.94 -13.58 -10.10
N HIS A 17 13.88 -14.48 -9.11
CA HIS A 17 12.85 -15.49 -8.95
C HIS A 17 11.69 -14.92 -8.10
N PRO A 18 10.72 -14.18 -8.68
CA PRO A 18 9.66 -13.49 -7.94
C PRO A 18 8.82 -14.43 -7.07
N GLU A 19 8.69 -15.68 -7.49
CA GLU A 19 8.01 -16.76 -6.77
C GLU A 19 8.59 -17.05 -5.39
N ARG A 20 9.89 -16.78 -5.15
CA ARG A 20 10.55 -16.97 -3.86
C ARG A 20 10.13 -15.93 -2.82
N PHE A 21 9.62 -14.79 -3.26
CA PHE A 21 9.12 -13.71 -2.40
C PHE A 21 7.62 -13.85 -2.07
N LEU A 22 7.05 -15.01 -2.40
CA LEU A 22 5.67 -15.38 -2.07
C LEU A 22 5.69 -16.68 -1.27
N ARG A 23 4.85 -16.74 -0.24
CA ARG A 23 4.65 -17.97 0.54
C ARG A 23 3.93 -19.02 -0.32
N PRO A 24 4.08 -20.31 0.01
CA PRO A 24 3.31 -21.35 -0.67
C PRO A 24 1.81 -21.13 -0.48
N GLY A 25 1.04 -21.47 -1.52
CA GLY A 25 -0.42 -21.33 -1.53
C GLY A 25 -0.93 -20.01 -2.13
N ARG A 26 -2.27 -19.92 -2.22
CA ARG A 26 -2.97 -18.79 -2.85
C ARG A 26 -3.20 -17.61 -1.91
N ALA A 27 -3.32 -17.87 -0.61
CA ALA A 27 -3.70 -16.86 0.37
C ALA A 27 -2.71 -15.69 0.40
N ASP A 28 -1.40 -15.96 0.48
CA ASP A 28 -0.37 -14.92 0.52
C ASP A 28 -0.33 -14.07 -0.76
N ALA A 29 -0.54 -14.70 -1.92
CA ALA A 29 -0.65 -13.99 -3.19
C ALA A 29 -1.88 -13.07 -3.24
N ILE A 30 -3.04 -13.55 -2.79
CA ILE A 30 -4.28 -12.75 -2.71
C ILE A 30 -4.09 -11.60 -1.71
N THR A 31 -3.58 -11.88 -0.50
CA THR A 31 -3.30 -10.85 0.52
C THR A 31 -2.39 -9.77 -0.04
N LEU A 32 -1.31 -10.15 -0.75
CA LEU A 32 -0.42 -9.17 -1.37
C LEU A 32 -1.16 -8.29 -2.38
N LEU A 33 -1.96 -8.88 -3.27
CA LEU A 33 -2.73 -8.13 -4.27
C LEU A 33 -3.77 -7.20 -3.65
N VAL A 34 -4.47 -7.64 -2.60
CA VAL A 34 -5.41 -6.81 -1.83
C VAL A 34 -4.68 -5.64 -1.18
N LEU A 35 -3.54 -5.90 -0.51
CA LEU A 35 -2.75 -4.84 0.11
C LEU A 35 -2.21 -3.86 -0.93
N ARG A 36 -1.89 -4.29 -2.17
CA ARG A 36 -1.56 -3.37 -3.27
C ARG A 36 -2.73 -2.45 -3.60
N CYS A 37 -3.93 -3.00 -3.75
CA CYS A 37 -5.13 -2.21 -4.04
C CYS A 37 -5.37 -1.16 -2.95
N LEU A 38 -5.31 -1.58 -1.68
CA LEU A 38 -5.47 -0.69 -0.53
C LEU A 38 -4.37 0.38 -0.44
N LYS A 39 -3.11 0.02 -0.73
CA LYS A 39 -2.01 0.97 -0.78
C LYS A 39 -2.25 2.06 -1.81
N VAL A 40 -2.77 1.66 -2.98
CA VAL A 40 -2.96 2.56 -4.12
C VAL A 40 -4.21 3.41 -3.95
N SER A 41 -5.29 2.89 -3.32
CA SER A 41 -6.53 3.65 -3.11
C SER A 41 -6.41 4.89 -2.22
N PHE A 42 -5.27 5.07 -1.55
CA PHE A 42 -4.98 6.24 -0.71
C PHE A 42 -5.29 7.57 -1.41
N ILE A 43 -4.84 7.75 -2.65
CA ILE A 43 -4.99 9.03 -3.36
C ILE A 43 -6.46 9.31 -3.67
N THR A 44 -7.19 8.34 -4.24
CA THR A 44 -8.63 8.50 -4.48
C THR A 44 -9.40 8.81 -3.20
N LEU A 45 -9.12 8.10 -2.10
CA LEU A 45 -9.80 8.34 -0.81
C LEU A 45 -9.50 9.72 -0.25
N LEU A 46 -8.24 10.18 -0.38
CA LEU A 46 -7.82 11.50 0.07
C LEU A 46 -8.59 12.60 -0.68
N PHE A 47 -8.61 12.55 -2.01
CA PHE A 47 -9.29 13.56 -2.83
C PHE A 47 -10.82 13.46 -2.75
N ALA A 48 -11.38 12.25 -2.61
CA ALA A 48 -12.80 12.07 -2.35
C ALA A 48 -13.21 12.68 -1.00
N GLY A 49 -12.42 12.43 0.05
CA GLY A 49 -12.61 13.05 1.37
C GLY A 49 -12.46 14.57 1.32
N ALA A 50 -11.45 15.09 0.63
CA ALA A 50 -11.25 16.53 0.47
C ALA A 50 -12.41 17.19 -0.30
N SER A 51 -12.92 16.56 -1.36
CA SER A 51 -14.08 17.04 -2.12
C SER A 51 -15.32 17.15 -1.23
N LEU A 52 -15.58 16.11 -0.43
CA LEU A 52 -16.72 16.09 0.49
C LEU A 52 -16.57 17.15 1.59
N ALA A 53 -15.38 17.28 2.18
CA ALA A 53 -15.10 18.28 3.21
C ALA A 53 -15.25 19.72 2.67
N PHE A 54 -14.85 19.95 1.41
CA PHE A 54 -15.01 21.24 0.74
C PHE A 54 -16.49 21.59 0.51
N VAL A 55 -17.26 20.65 -0.07
CA VAL A 55 -18.70 20.85 -0.35
C VAL A 55 -19.51 21.06 0.92
N THR A 56 -19.15 20.36 2.01
CA THR A 56 -19.82 20.51 3.32
C THR A 56 -19.39 21.76 4.09
N GLY A 57 -18.47 22.57 3.55
CA GLY A 57 -18.02 23.81 4.20
C GLY A 57 -17.16 23.58 5.45
N THR A 58 -16.62 22.38 5.64
CA THR A 58 -15.84 22.02 6.84
C THR A 58 -14.35 22.35 6.71
N LEU A 59 -13.93 22.81 5.54
CA LEU A 59 -12.61 23.38 5.25
C LEU A 59 -12.60 24.93 5.28
N THR A 60 -13.56 25.58 5.95
CA THR A 60 -13.53 27.04 6.16
C THR A 60 -12.66 27.41 7.37
N GLU A 61 -12.10 28.62 7.34
CA GLU A 61 -11.24 29.16 8.39
C GLU A 61 -11.94 29.16 9.77
N GLU A 62 -13.23 29.44 9.78
CA GLU A 62 -14.11 29.43 10.95
C GLU A 62 -14.28 28.03 11.56
N ALA A 63 -14.36 26.97 10.73
CA ALA A 63 -14.46 25.60 11.20
C ALA A 63 -13.13 25.09 11.77
N ILE A 64 -12.00 25.56 11.23
CA ILE A 64 -10.65 25.21 11.72
C ILE A 64 -10.39 25.85 13.09
N LEU A 65 -10.85 27.08 13.31
CA LEU A 65 -10.71 27.79 14.60
C LEU A 65 -11.58 27.21 15.72
N GLN A 66 -12.66 26.48 15.39
CA GLN A 66 -13.51 25.80 16.38
C GLN A 66 -12.95 24.46 16.90
N LEU A 67 -11.86 23.95 16.33
CA LEU A 67 -11.20 22.70 16.76
C LEU A 67 -10.29 22.92 17.98
N THR A 68 -10.88 23.25 19.13
CA THR A 68 -10.14 23.53 20.37
C THR A 68 -10.05 22.34 21.34
N SER A 69 -10.73 21.23 21.07
CA SER A 69 -10.68 20.03 21.91
C SER A 69 -10.44 18.72 21.15
N PRO A 70 -9.69 17.74 21.72
CA PRO A 70 -9.48 16.43 21.10
C PRO A 70 -10.79 15.67 20.82
N GLY A 71 -11.82 15.86 21.65
CA GLY A 71 -13.14 15.23 21.48
C GLY A 71 -13.94 15.80 20.30
N GLN A 72 -13.82 17.10 20.02
CA GLN A 72 -14.41 17.73 18.84
C GLN A 72 -13.67 17.34 17.57
N PHE A 73 -12.34 17.19 17.63
CA PHE A 73 -11.56 16.67 16.51
C PHE A 73 -12.02 15.27 16.10
N ILE A 74 -12.27 14.37 17.06
CA ILE A 74 -12.77 13.01 16.76
C ILE A 74 -14.17 13.04 16.13
N ARG A 75 -15.08 13.90 16.59
CA ARG A 75 -16.43 14.01 15.99
C ARG A 75 -16.42 14.66 14.60
N ALA A 76 -15.61 15.69 14.39
CA ALA A 76 -15.42 16.32 13.08
C ALA A 76 -14.68 15.40 12.10
N ALA A 77 -13.74 14.59 12.60
CA ALA A 77 -13.06 13.54 11.85
C ALA A 77 -14.01 12.45 11.33
N LEU A 78 -15.13 12.20 12.03
CA LEU A 78 -16.04 11.10 11.77
C LEU A 78 -17.13 11.38 10.71
N SER A 79 -17.36 12.62 10.26
CA SER A 79 -18.46 12.91 9.31
C SER A 79 -17.99 13.51 7.96
N PRO A 80 -17.37 14.70 7.87
CA PRO A 80 -16.84 15.22 6.58
C PRO A 80 -15.44 14.73 6.22
N LEU A 81 -14.57 14.56 7.23
CA LEU A 81 -13.15 14.21 7.04
C LEU A 81 -12.89 12.71 7.01
N ILE A 82 -13.95 11.88 7.05
CA ILE A 82 -13.83 10.43 7.15
C ILE A 82 -13.02 9.84 6.00
N GLY A 83 -13.10 10.41 4.80
CA GLY A 83 -12.29 9.98 3.65
C GLY A 83 -10.79 10.20 3.86
N ILE A 84 -10.41 11.34 4.45
CA ILE A 84 -9.00 11.69 4.76
C ILE A 84 -8.49 10.80 5.89
N VAL A 85 -9.27 10.64 6.96
CA VAL A 85 -8.92 9.78 8.10
C VAL A 85 -8.80 8.33 7.65
N ALA A 86 -9.76 7.82 6.86
CA ALA A 86 -9.70 6.48 6.29
C ALA A 86 -8.46 6.29 5.41
N ALA A 87 -8.10 7.28 4.58
CA ALA A 87 -6.90 7.23 3.76
C ALA A 87 -5.63 7.09 4.64
N ILE A 88 -5.52 7.90 5.71
CA ILE A 88 -4.40 7.84 6.65
C ILE A 88 -4.35 6.48 7.34
N VAL A 89 -5.48 6.01 7.91
CA VAL A 89 -5.58 4.73 8.60
C VAL A 89 -5.20 3.58 7.67
N ILE A 90 -5.71 3.55 6.44
CA ILE A 90 -5.37 2.54 5.44
C ILE A 90 -3.87 2.56 5.14
N ARG A 91 -3.28 3.74 4.96
CA ARG A 91 -1.83 3.87 4.68
C ARG A 91 -0.99 3.26 5.80
N PHE A 92 -1.32 3.54 7.06
CA PHE A 92 -0.61 2.98 8.21
C PHE A 92 -0.87 1.47 8.36
N ALA A 93 -2.14 1.05 8.30
CA ALA A 93 -2.53 -0.35 8.44
C ALA A 93 -1.87 -1.23 7.37
N VAL A 94 -1.89 -0.82 6.10
CA VAL A 94 -1.25 -1.55 5.00
C VAL A 94 0.26 -1.65 5.22
N GLY A 95 0.90 -0.59 5.72
CA GLY A 95 2.33 -0.59 6.04
C GLY A 95 2.70 -1.66 7.08
N TRP A 96 1.92 -1.74 8.16
CA TRP A 96 2.11 -2.72 9.24
C TRP A 96 1.77 -4.14 8.82
N VAL A 97 0.62 -4.36 8.18
CA VAL A 97 0.22 -5.68 7.70
C VAL A 97 1.23 -6.22 6.70
N ALA A 98 1.74 -5.38 5.78
CA ALA A 98 2.76 -5.80 4.83
C ALA A 98 4.09 -6.19 5.49
N LEU A 99 4.47 -5.54 6.60
CA LEU A 99 5.63 -5.96 7.41
C LEU A 99 5.37 -7.32 8.06
N ILE A 100 4.20 -7.50 8.69
CA ILE A 100 3.83 -8.76 9.36
C ILE A 100 3.79 -9.92 8.37
N VAL A 101 3.26 -9.73 7.17
CA VAL A 101 3.19 -10.78 6.14
C VAL A 101 4.57 -11.06 5.53
N ALA A 102 5.51 -10.12 5.59
CA ALA A 102 6.90 -10.32 5.14
C ALA A 102 7.80 -10.99 6.20
N LEU A 103 7.50 -10.82 7.49
CA LEU A 103 8.30 -11.34 8.61
C LEU A 103 8.64 -12.85 8.52
N PRO A 104 7.73 -13.72 8.05
CA PRO A 104 8.03 -15.15 8.02
C PRO A 104 8.88 -15.54 6.80
N LEU A 105 9.05 -14.64 5.83
CA LEU A 105 9.97 -14.82 4.71
C LEU A 105 11.40 -14.44 5.13
N SER A 106 11.56 -13.35 5.89
CA SER A 106 12.87 -12.97 6.45
C SER A 106 13.38 -13.99 7.46
N GLY A 107 12.49 -14.59 8.25
CA GLY A 107 12.85 -15.68 9.17
C GLY A 107 13.42 -16.94 8.48
N ARG A 108 13.10 -17.18 7.19
CA ARG A 108 13.66 -18.30 6.41
C ARG A 108 15.01 -17.97 5.78
N ALA A 109 15.30 -16.69 5.57
CA ALA A 109 16.56 -16.22 5.01
C ALA A 109 17.68 -16.17 6.06
N TRP A 110 17.34 -16.24 7.35
CA TRP A 110 18.30 -16.20 8.43
C TRP A 110 19.03 -17.54 8.59
N THR A 111 20.32 -17.57 8.25
CA THR A 111 21.20 -18.69 8.52
C THR A 111 21.70 -18.66 9.97
N ARG A 112 21.68 -19.79 10.68
CA ARG A 112 22.33 -19.91 12.00
C ARG A 112 23.85 -19.77 11.82
N GLY A 113 24.47 -18.78 12.47
CA GLY A 113 25.93 -18.58 12.47
C GLY A 113 26.41 -17.17 12.13
N THR A 114 25.58 -16.33 11.48
CA THR A 114 25.89 -14.93 11.12
C THR A 114 25.58 -13.95 12.27
N SER A 115 25.81 -14.36 13.50
CA SER A 115 25.24 -13.73 14.70
C SER A 115 25.70 -12.29 14.94
N ALA A 116 24.76 -11.36 14.87
CA ALA A 116 24.82 -10.12 15.63
C ALA A 116 24.79 -10.47 17.14
N GLU A 117 25.89 -10.19 17.85
CA GLU A 117 26.10 -10.61 19.25
C GLU A 117 25.04 -10.03 20.23
N SER A 118 24.46 -8.87 19.93
CA SER A 118 23.45 -8.25 20.79
C SER A 118 22.03 -8.46 20.30
N ARG A 119 21.11 -8.70 21.25
CA ARG A 119 19.66 -8.84 20.98
C ARG A 119 19.10 -7.65 20.19
N TRP A 120 19.60 -6.45 20.45
CA TRP A 120 19.18 -5.23 19.75
C TRP A 120 19.66 -5.16 18.29
N ARG A 121 20.91 -5.56 18.01
CA ARG A 121 21.40 -5.62 16.63
C ARG A 121 20.65 -6.68 15.82
N ARG A 122 20.35 -7.83 16.44
CA ARG A 122 19.51 -8.87 15.83
C ARG A 122 18.10 -8.38 15.52
N PHE A 123 17.49 -7.61 16.41
CA PHE A 123 16.16 -7.04 16.18
C PHE A 123 16.17 -6.06 15.00
N ARG A 124 17.14 -5.15 14.94
CA ARG A 124 17.29 -4.22 13.80
C ARG A 124 17.52 -4.96 12.49
N ASP A 125 18.39 -5.95 12.48
CA ASP A 125 18.68 -6.74 11.29
C ASP A 125 17.42 -7.48 10.77
N VAL A 126 16.63 -8.05 11.69
CA VAL A 126 15.32 -8.64 11.32
C VAL A 126 14.37 -7.61 10.71
N ILE A 127 14.30 -6.39 11.25
CA ILE A 127 13.47 -5.32 10.68
C ILE A 127 13.96 -4.90 9.29
N ASP A 128 15.26 -4.73 9.12
CA ASP A 128 15.87 -4.27 7.88
C ASP A 128 15.68 -5.31 6.77
N VAL A 129 15.96 -6.58 7.06
CA VAL A 129 15.69 -7.70 6.13
C VAL A 129 14.20 -7.81 5.83
N THR A 130 13.32 -7.73 6.83
CA THR A 130 11.86 -7.77 6.61
C THR A 130 11.38 -6.61 5.74
N SER A 131 11.95 -5.42 5.93
CA SER A 131 11.65 -4.23 5.14
C SER A 131 12.11 -4.37 3.69
N ALA A 132 13.28 -4.98 3.46
CA ALA A 132 13.78 -5.31 2.13
C ALA A 132 12.86 -6.32 1.42
N TYR A 133 12.46 -7.40 2.10
CA TYR A 133 11.49 -8.37 1.56
C TYR A 133 10.16 -7.70 1.22
N ARG A 134 9.64 -6.84 2.11
CA ARG A 134 8.43 -6.05 1.86
C ARG A 134 8.59 -5.18 0.61
N ALA A 135 9.72 -4.50 0.44
CA ALA A 135 9.99 -3.64 -0.71
C ALA A 135 10.00 -4.45 -2.02
N ILE A 136 10.69 -5.59 -2.04
CA ILE A 136 10.75 -6.48 -3.22
C ILE A 136 9.36 -7.00 -3.59
N ARG A 137 8.52 -7.33 -2.61
CA ARG A 137 7.13 -7.77 -2.85
C ARG A 137 6.25 -6.71 -3.50
N TRP A 138 6.64 -5.43 -3.44
CA TRP A 138 5.92 -4.35 -4.13
C TRP A 138 6.32 -4.18 -5.61
N THR A 139 7.29 -4.93 -6.10
CA THR A 139 7.67 -4.89 -7.52
C THR A 139 6.56 -5.43 -8.44
N TRP A 140 6.64 -5.09 -9.72
CA TRP A 140 5.73 -5.61 -10.74
C TRP A 140 5.97 -7.08 -11.05
N ALA A 141 7.21 -7.57 -10.93
CA ALA A 141 7.56 -8.97 -11.10
C ALA A 141 6.84 -9.87 -10.08
N VAL A 142 6.92 -9.53 -8.79
CA VAL A 142 6.24 -10.28 -7.72
C VAL A 142 4.72 -10.17 -7.85
N ARG A 143 4.19 -9.03 -8.31
CA ARG A 143 2.77 -8.90 -8.64
C ARG A 143 2.36 -9.88 -9.73
N GLY A 144 3.11 -9.98 -10.83
CA GLY A 144 2.84 -10.92 -11.91
C GLY A 144 2.78 -12.38 -11.42
N ALA A 145 3.78 -12.77 -10.63
CA ALA A 145 3.81 -14.08 -9.98
C ALA A 145 2.63 -14.31 -9.04
N ALA A 146 2.22 -13.28 -8.27
CA ALA A 146 1.06 -13.36 -7.38
C ALA A 146 -0.26 -13.52 -8.14
N VAL A 147 -0.44 -12.79 -9.25
CA VAL A 147 -1.63 -12.93 -10.12
C VAL A 147 -1.69 -14.34 -10.70
N ALA A 148 -0.58 -14.85 -11.23
CA ALA A 148 -0.49 -16.20 -11.77
C ALA A 148 -0.85 -17.26 -10.70
N ARG A 149 -0.31 -17.10 -9.48
CA ARG A 149 -0.57 -18.02 -8.35
C ARG A 149 -2.01 -17.96 -7.85
N ALA A 150 -2.61 -16.78 -7.81
CA ALA A 150 -3.99 -16.57 -7.35
C ALA A 150 -5.05 -16.93 -8.43
N GLY A 151 -4.65 -17.14 -9.68
CA GLY A 151 -5.54 -17.60 -10.75
C GLY A 151 -6.63 -16.58 -11.12
N ARG A 152 -7.90 -17.03 -11.20
CA ARG A 152 -9.03 -16.15 -11.57
C ARG A 152 -9.19 -14.98 -10.61
N THR A 153 -9.15 -15.23 -9.30
CA THR A 153 -9.24 -14.18 -8.27
C THR A 153 -8.10 -13.17 -8.40
N GLY A 154 -6.88 -13.63 -8.68
CA GLY A 154 -5.73 -12.76 -8.92
C GLY A 154 -5.94 -11.80 -10.10
N ARG A 155 -6.54 -12.29 -11.19
CA ARG A 155 -6.87 -11.47 -12.36
C ARG A 155 -7.92 -10.40 -12.05
N VAL A 156 -8.98 -10.77 -11.32
CA VAL A 156 -10.02 -9.80 -10.90
C VAL A 156 -9.40 -8.69 -10.05
N ILE A 157 -8.61 -9.05 -9.03
CA ILE A 157 -7.96 -8.06 -8.16
C ILE A 157 -6.98 -7.19 -8.95
N ALA A 158 -6.25 -7.77 -9.92
CA ALA A 158 -5.35 -7.02 -10.80
C ALA A 158 -6.09 -5.98 -11.65
N VAL A 159 -7.30 -6.30 -12.13
CA VAL A 159 -8.18 -5.35 -12.83
C VAL A 159 -8.64 -4.26 -11.87
N CYS A 160 -9.08 -4.61 -10.65
CA CYS A 160 -9.44 -3.64 -9.63
C CYS A 160 -8.28 -2.67 -9.33
N GLU A 161 -7.05 -3.18 -9.19
CA GLU A 161 -5.86 -2.32 -9.01
C GLU A 161 -5.70 -1.33 -10.16
N THR A 162 -5.87 -1.76 -11.41
CA THR A 162 -5.80 -0.89 -12.59
C THR A 162 -6.89 0.18 -12.56
N VAL A 163 -8.14 -0.19 -12.26
CA VAL A 163 -9.25 0.77 -12.15
C VAL A 163 -8.96 1.81 -11.06
N ILE A 164 -8.46 1.39 -9.90
CA ILE A 164 -8.09 2.32 -8.82
C ILE A 164 -6.95 3.25 -9.26
N ARG A 165 -5.96 2.76 -10.03
CA ARG A 165 -4.88 3.62 -10.55
C ARG A 165 -5.40 4.69 -11.50
N VAL A 166 -6.34 4.33 -12.38
CA VAL A 166 -7.00 5.31 -13.26
C VAL A 166 -7.79 6.31 -12.42
N ALA A 167 -8.58 5.84 -11.45
CA ALA A 167 -9.33 6.71 -10.54
C ALA A 167 -8.42 7.67 -9.75
N ASN A 168 -7.27 7.20 -9.27
CA ASN A 168 -6.26 8.05 -8.60
C ASN A 168 -5.73 9.15 -9.50
N TRP A 169 -5.54 8.85 -10.79
CA TRP A 169 -5.05 9.84 -11.75
C TRP A 169 -6.13 10.89 -12.03
N LEU A 170 -7.41 10.47 -12.08
CA LEU A 170 -8.55 11.36 -12.30
C LEU A 170 -8.98 12.15 -11.05
N SER A 171 -8.71 11.66 -9.84
CA SER A 171 -9.25 12.24 -8.61
C SER A 171 -8.84 13.69 -8.33
N PRO A 172 -7.61 14.17 -8.63
CA PRO A 172 -7.27 15.58 -8.46
C PRO A 172 -8.06 16.48 -9.41
N PHE A 173 -8.29 16.04 -10.66
CA PHE A 173 -9.07 16.79 -11.63
C PHE A 173 -10.54 16.88 -11.23
N ALA A 174 -11.10 15.78 -10.72
CA ALA A 174 -12.45 15.76 -10.17
C ALA A 174 -12.59 16.74 -8.99
N PHE A 175 -11.59 16.80 -8.10
CA PHE A 175 -11.57 17.76 -7.01
C PHE A 175 -11.52 19.22 -7.50
N ILE A 176 -10.64 19.54 -8.46
CA ILE A 176 -10.55 20.88 -9.06
C ILE A 176 -11.89 21.28 -9.68
N PHE A 177 -12.53 20.35 -10.40
CA PHE A 177 -13.84 20.58 -11.01
C PHE A 177 -14.92 20.87 -9.96
N VAL A 178 -14.95 20.12 -8.85
CA VAL A 178 -15.86 20.37 -7.73
C VAL A 178 -15.65 21.77 -7.13
N VAL A 179 -14.39 22.16 -6.92
CA VAL A 179 -14.05 23.50 -6.39
C VAL A 179 -14.49 24.60 -7.35
N TYR A 180 -14.24 24.43 -8.65
CA TYR A 180 -14.64 25.38 -9.69
C TYR A 180 -16.17 25.58 -9.70
N LEU A 181 -16.94 24.50 -9.76
CA LEU A 181 -18.41 24.56 -9.75
C LEU A 181 -18.94 25.26 -8.50
N ALA A 182 -18.44 24.87 -7.33
CA ALA A 182 -18.87 25.46 -6.07
C ALA A 182 -18.48 26.95 -5.93
N GLY A 183 -17.37 27.37 -6.55
CA GLY A 183 -16.95 28.76 -6.62
C GLY A 183 -17.80 29.62 -7.56
N THR A 184 -18.33 29.05 -8.65
CA THR A 184 -19.23 29.77 -9.57
C THR A 184 -20.66 29.94 -9.04
N SER A 185 -21.04 29.19 -8.01
CA SER A 185 -22.37 29.24 -7.38
C SER A 185 -22.47 30.15 -6.15
N ARG A 186 -21.40 30.90 -5.82
CA ARG A 186 -21.37 31.91 -4.75
C ARG A 186 -21.21 33.29 -5.38
#